data_AF-A0A9D0CT17-F1
#
_entry.id   AF-A0A9D0CT17-F1
#
_cell.length_a   1.000
_cell.length_b   1.000
_cell.length_c   1.000
_cell.angle_alpha   90.00
_cell.angle_beta   90.00
_cell.angle_gamma   90.00
#
_symmetry.space_group_name_H-M   'P 1'
#
loop_
_entity.id
_entity.type
_entity.pdbx_description
1 polymer ?
#
loop_
_entity_poly.entity_id
_entity_poly.type
_entity_poly.pdbx_seq_one_letter_code
_entity_poly.pdbx_strand_id
1 'polypeptide(L)'
;MELQQTFSYFHRFSRRNFMAADWLPSVLTEPSVIVDITRLRIRYRRNIWKNKLFLEVAPGVRFADSNEYVMQWELGIRLEMVFEP
;
A
#
# COMPACT_ATOMS: atom_id res chain seq x y z
N MET A 1 6.22 0.08 20.56
CA MET A 1 5.62 1.28 19.92
C MET A 1 5.80 1.10 18.42
N GLU A 2 4.77 1.37 17.63
CA GLU A 2 4.84 1.27 16.15
C GLU A 2 4.80 2.68 15.56
N LEU A 3 5.83 3.05 14.81
CA LEU A 3 5.87 4.31 14.06
C LEU A 3 5.70 3.98 12.58
N GLN A 4 4.66 4.51 11.95
CA GLN A 4 4.41 4.33 10.53
C GLN A 4 4.32 5.67 9.82
N GLN A 5 5.05 5.81 8.72
CA GLN A 5 4.91 6.94 7.80
C GLN A 5 4.50 6.42 6.43
N THR A 6 3.74 7.21 5.69
CA THR A 6 3.31 6.85 4.33
C THR A 6 3.56 8.03 3.41
N PHE A 7 4.32 7.77 2.34
CA PHE A 7 4.51 8.69 1.24
C PHE A 7 3.80 8.13 0.02
N SER A 8 2.95 8.94 -0.60
CA SER A 8 2.17 8.51 -1.77
C SER A 8 2.25 9.56 -2.87
N TYR A 9 2.62 9.12 -4.07
CA TYR A 9 2.50 9.91 -5.29
C TYR A 9 1.29 9.42 -6.08
N PHE A 10 0.35 10.32 -6.38
CA PHE A 10 -0.91 10.00 -7.05
C PHE A 10 -0.94 10.52 -8.48
N HIS A 11 -1.46 9.70 -9.39
CA HIS A 11 -1.72 10.10 -10.76
C HIS A 11 -3.06 9.55 -11.25
N ARG A 12 -3.84 10.41 -11.91
CA ARG A 12 -5.13 10.03 -12.50
C ARG A 12 -4.98 9.89 -14.01
N PHE A 13 -5.07 8.67 -14.52
CA PHE A 13 -5.02 8.42 -15.96
C PHE A 13 -6.33 8.73 -16.68
N SER A 14 -7.47 8.48 -16.04
CA SER A 14 -8.78 8.68 -16.65
C SER A 14 -9.84 9.02 -15.62
N ARG A 15 -11.09 9.24 -16.06
CA ARG A 15 -12.20 9.43 -15.12
C ARG A 15 -12.40 8.25 -14.17
N ARG A 16 -12.02 7.04 -14.60
CA ARG A 16 -12.27 5.77 -13.89
C ARG A 16 -11.00 5.07 -13.40
N ASN A 17 -9.82 5.45 -13.87
CA ASN A 17 -8.56 4.77 -13.56
C ASN A 17 -7.62 5.71 -12.82
N PHE A 18 -7.06 5.21 -11.72
CA PHE A 18 -6.18 5.92 -10.81
C PHE A 18 -4.97 5.04 -10.52
N MET A 19 -3.82 5.67 -10.33
CA MET A 19 -2.59 5.00 -9.93
C MET A 19 -1.94 5.77 -8.79
N ALA A 20 -1.30 5.04 -7.89
CA ALA A 20 -0.43 5.60 -6.87
C ALA A 20 0.85 4.79 -6.75
N ALA A 21 1.95 5.45 -6.45
CA ALA A 21 3.16 4.81 -5.96
C ALA A 21 3.28 5.14 -4.47
N ASP A 22 3.39 4.12 -3.62
CA ASP A 22 3.50 4.27 -2.19
C ASP A 22 4.86 3.77 -1.69
N TRP A 23 5.43 4.54 -0.75
CA TRP A 23 6.54 4.14 0.08
C TRP A 23 6.10 4.22 1.55
N LEU A 24 6.09 3.06 2.22
CA LEU A 24 5.62 2.91 3.59
C LEU A 24 6.75 2.38 4.48
N PRO A 25 7.59 3.25 5.06
CA PRO A 25 8.47 2.87 6.15
C PRO A 25 7.67 2.70 7.45
N SER A 26 7.93 1.62 8.17
CA SER A 26 7.38 1.37 9.50
C SER A 26 8.45 0.79 10.41
N VAL A 27 8.55 1.32 11.61
CA VAL A 27 9.47 0.88 12.66
C VAL A 27 8.65 0.22 13.75
N LEU A 28 8.94 -1.04 14.04
CA LEU A 28 8.36 -1.76 15.17
C LEU A 28 9.42 -1.90 16.27
N THR A 29 9.21 -1.22 17.39
CA THR A 29 10.05 -1.36 18.58
C THR A 29 9.38 -2.28 19.58
N GLU A 30 9.90 -3.50 19.69
CA GLU A 30 9.62 -4.45 20.78
C GLU A 30 10.75 -4.36 21.84
N PRO A 31 10.51 -4.78 23.11
CA PRO A 31 11.46 -4.57 24.21
C PRO A 31 12.88 -5.10 23.98
N SER A 32 13.07 -6.00 23.01
CA SER A 32 14.34 -6.63 22.67
C SER A 32 14.69 -6.59 21.18
N VAL A 33 13.84 -6.04 20.31
CA VAL A 33 14.02 -6.08 18.84
C VAL A 33 13.52 -4.79 18.19
N ILE A 34 14.35 -4.22 17.31
CA ILE A 34 13.97 -3.15 16.39
C ILE A 34 13.81 -3.79 15.02
N VAL A 35 12.62 -3.69 14.43
CA VAL A 35 12.35 -4.18 13.08
C VAL A 35 11.98 -2.99 12.19
N ASP A 36 12.85 -2.69 11.22
CA ASP A 36 12.58 -1.68 10.21
C ASP A 36 11.98 -2.34 8.98
N ILE A 37 10.76 -1.98 8.64
CA ILE A 37 10.05 -2.50 7.48
C ILE A 37 9.89 -1.39 6.47
N THR A 38 10.39 -1.60 5.26
CA THR A 38 10.13 -0.72 4.12
C THR A 38 9.24 -1.45 3.12
N ARG A 39 8.07 -0.89 2.84
CA ARG A 39 7.21 -1.35 1.73
C ARG A 39 7.24 -0.37 0.57
N LEU A 40 7.35 -0.92 -0.64
CA LEU A 40 7.13 -0.20 -1.89
C LEU A 40 5.95 -0.85 -2.61
N ARG A 41 4.98 -0.05 -3.04
CA ARG A 41 3.77 -0.56 -3.68
C ARG A 41 3.36 0.32 -4.85
N ILE A 42 2.86 -0.31 -5.90
CA ILE A 42 2.13 0.37 -6.96
C ILE A 42 0.66 0.04 -6.77
N ARG A 43 -0.20 1.04 -6.57
CA ARG A 43 -1.65 0.85 -6.53
C ARG A 43 -2.26 1.21 -7.87
N TYR A 44 -3.01 0.29 -8.44
CA TYR A 44 -3.89 0.55 -9.59
C TYR A 44 -5.34 0.39 -9.15
N ARG A 45 -6.10 1.47 -9.19
CA ARG A 45 -7.51 1.51 -8.78
C ARG A 45 -8.40 1.85 -9.97
N ARG A 46 -9.44 1.05 -10.15
CA ARG A 46 -10.46 1.21 -11.19
C ARG A 46 -11.85 1.31 -10.58
N ASN A 47 -12.59 2.32 -10.99
CA ASN A 47 -14.02 2.43 -10.76
C ASN A 47 -14.77 1.52 -11.75
N ILE A 48 -15.44 0.52 -11.19
CA ILE A 48 -16.17 -0.51 -11.95
C ILE A 48 -17.63 -0.12 -12.13
N TRP A 49 -18.24 0.58 -11.17
CA TRP A 49 -19.66 0.92 -11.24
C TRP A 49 -19.97 2.30 -10.66
N LYS A 50 -20.48 3.20 -11.50
CA LYS A 50 -21.13 4.49 -11.16
C LYS A 50 -20.49 5.30 -10.02
N ASN A 51 -19.16 5.26 -9.84
CA ASN A 51 -18.48 5.89 -8.69
C ASN A 51 -18.87 5.32 -7.32
N LYS A 52 -19.53 4.15 -7.30
CA LYS A 52 -19.94 3.43 -6.09
C LYS A 52 -19.14 2.15 -5.88
N LEU A 53 -18.53 1.56 -6.90
CA LEU A 53 -17.71 0.34 -6.78
C LEU A 53 -16.31 0.56 -7.35
N PHE A 54 -15.30 0.24 -6.54
CA PHE A 54 -13.90 0.37 -6.90
C PHE A 54 -13.15 -0.92 -6.61
N LEU A 55 -12.32 -1.34 -7.56
CA LEU A 55 -11.35 -2.41 -7.38
C LEU A 55 -9.96 -1.82 -7.44
N GLU A 56 -9.12 -2.19 -6.49
CA GLU A 56 -7.72 -1.84 -6.43
C GLU A 56 -6.89 -3.11 -6.39
N VAL A 57 -5.92 -3.20 -7.30
CA VAL A 57 -4.87 -4.22 -7.31
C VAL A 57 -3.57 -3.50 -7.11
N ALA A 58 -2.74 -4.03 -6.24
CA ALA A 58 -1.59 -3.29 -5.84
C ALA A 58 -0.43 -4.20 -5.41
N PRO A 59 0.38 -4.61 -6.40
CA PRO A 59 1.62 -5.35 -6.16
C PRO A 59 2.63 -4.46 -5.46
N GLY A 60 3.49 -5.10 -4.68
CA GLY A 60 4.55 -4.43 -3.96
C GLY A 60 5.65 -5.39 -3.54
N VAL A 61 6.64 -4.82 -2.89
CA VAL A 61 7.72 -5.52 -2.23
C VAL A 61 7.88 -4.98 -0.82
N ARG A 62 8.21 -5.86 0.10
CA ARG A 62 8.53 -5.54 1.49
C ARG A 62 9.97 -5.96 1.77
N PHE A 63 10.69 -5.09 2.45
CA PHE A 63 12.00 -5.33 3.02
C PHE A 63 11.84 -5.25 4.54
N ALA A 64 12.35 -6.23 5.27
CA ALA A 64 12.37 -6.21 6.73
C ALA A 64 13.81 -6.34 7.21
N ASP A 65 14.27 -5.38 8.00
CA ASP A 65 15.59 -5.36 8.60
C ASP A 65 15.49 -5.93 10.01
N SER A 66 15.77 -7.23 10.12
CA SER A 66 16.14 -7.86 11.39
C SER A 66 17.45 -8.63 11.32
N ASN A 67 18.08 -8.74 10.12
CA ASN A 67 19.48 -9.15 9.90
C ASN A 67 19.90 -9.29 8.41
N GLU A 68 18.98 -9.35 7.42
CA GLU A 68 19.36 -9.81 6.05
C GLU A 68 18.68 -9.13 4.84
N TYR A 69 17.95 -8.00 4.99
CA TYR A 69 17.32 -7.28 3.85
C TYR A 69 16.61 -8.20 2.83
N VAL A 70 15.88 -9.21 3.31
CA VAL A 70 15.22 -10.17 2.43
C VAL A 70 14.03 -9.49 1.75
N MET A 71 14.09 -9.38 0.43
CA MET A 71 12.98 -8.88 -0.40
C MET A 71 11.85 -9.91 -0.42
N GLN A 72 10.65 -9.48 -0.05
CA GLN A 72 9.43 -10.30 -0.10
C GLN A 72 8.42 -9.65 -1.04
N TRP A 73 7.91 -10.43 -2.00
CA TRP A 73 6.82 -9.98 -2.86
C TRP A 73 5.50 -9.93 -2.08
N GLU A 74 4.70 -8.90 -2.32
CA GLU A 74 3.37 -8.75 -1.75
C GLU A 74 2.36 -8.40 -2.86
N LEU A 75 1.14 -8.92 -2.74
CA LEU A 75 0.02 -8.54 -3.59
C LEU A 75 -1.16 -8.19 -2.71
N GLY A 76 -1.62 -6.94 -2.79
CA GLY A 76 -2.87 -6.56 -2.12
C GLY A 76 -3.98 -6.31 -3.12
N ILE A 77 -5.16 -6.82 -2.81
CA ILE A 77 -6.39 -6.63 -3.57
C ILE A 77 -7.40 -5.98 -2.62
N ARG A 78 -8.09 -4.93 -3.08
CA ARG A 78 -9.11 -4.24 -2.31
C ARG A 78 -10.35 -4.00 -3.17
N LEU A 79 -11.50 -4.37 -2.65
CA LEU A 79 -12.80 -4.02 -3.20
C LEU A 79 -13.44 -3.00 -2.25
N GLU A 80 -13.84 -1.85 -2.76
CA GLU A 80 -14.44 -0.77 -1.98
C GLU A 80 -15.79 -0.38 -2.59
N MET A 81 -16.82 -0.33 -1.74
CA MET A 81 -18.15 0.12 -2.11
C MET A 81 -18.53 1.35 -1.30
N VAL A 82 -18.98 2.40 -1.98
CA VAL A 82 -19.44 3.64 -1.36
C VAL A 82 -20.97 3.63 -1.35
N PHE A 83 -21.53 3.69 -0.14
CA PHE A 83 -22.96 3.85 0.10
C PHE A 83 -23.24 5.33 0.32
N GLU A 84 -24.12 5.90 -0.50
CA GLU A 84 -24.70 7.22 -0.23
C GLU A 84 -25.91 7.01 0.71
N PRO A 85 -26.10 7.87 1.72
CA PRO A 85 -27.30 7.85 2.57
C PRO A 85 -28.58 8.16 1.79
#